data_AF-A0AAE7E519-F1
#
_entry.id   AF-A0AAE7E519-F1
#
_cell.length_a   1.000
_cell.length_b   1.000
_cell.length_c   1.000
_cell.angle_alpha   90.00
_cell.angle_beta   90.00
_cell.angle_gamma   90.00
#
_symmetry.space_group_name_H-M   'P 1'
#
loop_
_entity.id
_entity.type
_entity.pdbx_description
1 polymer ?
#
loop_
_entity_poly.entity_id
_entity_poly.type
_entity_poly.pdbx_seq_one_letter_code
_entity_poly.pdbx_strand_id
1 'polypeptide(L)' 'MELKMKNLVIEKAFRYNEKTDSSINIDAIYNEKLGFWIAEESIPLIESNNIYKPQSKKCDVETGEDRKGE' A
#
# COMPACT_ATOMS: atom_id res chain seq x y z
N MET A 1 -39.51 11.79 6.48
CA MET A 1 -38.34 12.33 5.74
C MET A 1 -37.13 12.08 6.63
N GLU A 2 -36.30 11.10 6.28
CA GLU A 2 -35.21 10.64 7.15
C GLU A 2 -34.00 11.57 6.97
N LEU A 3 -33.67 12.35 7.99
CA LEU A 3 -32.46 13.18 8.01
C LEU A 3 -31.26 12.25 8.18
N LYS A 4 -30.64 11.85 7.07
CA LYS A 4 -29.30 11.25 7.09
C LYS A 4 -28.31 12.31 7.56
N MET A 5 -28.06 12.37 8.87
CA MET A 5 -26.90 13.08 9.41
C MET A 5 -25.65 12.41 8.85
N LYS A 6 -25.05 13.03 7.84
CA LYS A 6 -23.73 12.61 7.36
C LYS A 6 -22.72 12.91 8.45
N ASN A 7 -21.93 11.91 8.81
CA ASN A 7 -20.91 12.05 9.84
C ASN A 7 -19.79 12.96 9.32
N LEU A 8 -19.56 14.09 9.98
CA LEU A 8 -18.54 15.09 9.65
C LEU A 8 -17.16 14.46 9.43
N VAL A 9 -16.81 13.44 10.23
CA VAL A 9 -15.54 12.71 10.13
C VAL A 9 -15.42 12.01 8.78
N ILE A 10 -16.50 11.39 8.30
CA ILE A 10 -16.52 10.67 7.01
C ILE A 10 -16.43 11.64 5.82
N GLU A 11 -16.95 12.87 5.97
CA GLU A 11 -16.88 13.90 4.95
C GLU A 11 -15.49 14.53 4.83
N LYS A 12 -14.80 14.69 5.97
CA LYS A 12 -13.47 15.30 6.04
C LYS A 12 -12.33 14.30 5.93
N ALA A 13 -12.61 13.01 6.08
CA ALA A 13 -11.62 11.97 5.92
C ALA A 13 -11.00 12.02 4.53
N PHE A 14 -9.67 12.04 4.49
CA PHE A 14 -8.91 11.85 3.27
C PHE A 14 -9.20 10.46 2.70
N ARG A 15 -9.45 10.38 1.39
CA ARG A 15 -9.70 9.12 0.69
C ARG A 15 -8.54 8.84 -0.24
N TYR A 16 -7.87 7.73 -0.01
CA TYR A 16 -6.90 7.23 -0.96
C TYR A 16 -7.63 6.79 -2.23
N ASN A 17 -7.09 7.17 -3.40
CA ASN A 17 -7.53 6.56 -4.65
C ASN A 17 -7.09 5.10 -4.60
N GLU A 18 -8.04 4.20 -4.36
CA GLU A 18 -7.79 2.77 -4.49
C GLU A 18 -7.45 2.50 -5.95
N LYS A 19 -6.18 2.27 -6.25
CA LYS A 19 -5.81 1.58 -7.48
C LYS A 19 -6.23 0.13 -7.29
N THR A 20 -7.41 -0.22 -7.78
CA THR A 20 -7.81 -1.61 -7.99
C THR A 20 -7.00 -2.19 -9.15
N ASP A 21 -5.70 -2.39 -8.94
CA ASP A 21 -5.00 -3.41 -9.71
C ASP A 21 -5.31 -4.75 -9.06
N SER A 22 -6.44 -5.33 -9.47
CA SER A 22 -6.95 -6.64 -9.03
C SER A 22 -6.17 -7.83 -9.61
N SER A 23 -5.05 -7.58 -10.28
CA SER A 23 -4.21 -8.59 -10.92
C SER A 23 -3.00 -9.01 -10.09
N ILE A 24 -2.90 -8.55 -8.83
CA ILE A 24 -1.73 -8.81 -7.99
C ILE A 24 -1.77 -10.26 -7.48
N ASN A 25 -1.25 -11.16 -8.32
CA ASN A 25 -0.78 -12.47 -7.88
C ASN A 25 0.74 -12.37 -7.75
N ILE A 26 1.19 -11.82 -6.62
CA ILE A 26 2.62 -11.85 -6.27
C ILE A 26 2.86 -13.28 -5.79
N ASP A 27 3.45 -14.10 -6.65
CA ASP A 27 3.88 -15.47 -6.34
C ASP A 27 5.14 -15.40 -5.45
N ALA A 28 5.01 -14.79 -4.27
CA ALA A 28 6.07 -14.61 -3.29
C ALA A 28 5.58 -14.92 -1.88
N ILE A 29 6.48 -15.50 -1.09
CA ILE A 29 6.21 -15.95 0.28
C ILE A 29 7.20 -15.25 1.21
N TYR A 30 6.74 -14.83 2.39
CA TYR A 30 7.65 -14.30 3.41
C TYR A 30 8.45 -15.44 4.06
N ASN A 31 9.78 -15.35 4.02
CA ASN A 31 10.66 -16.31 4.69
C ASN A 31 11.10 -15.76 6.06
N GLU A 32 10.48 -16.25 7.12
CA GLU A 32 10.75 -15.80 8.50
C GLU A 32 12.20 -16.03 8.94
N LYS A 33 12.84 -17.11 8.46
CA LYS A 33 14.22 -17.45 8.82
C LYS A 33 15.22 -16.47 8.20
N LEU A 34 14.93 -15.99 6.99
CA LEU A 34 15.80 -15.07 6.25
C LEU A 34 15.41 -13.59 6.47
N GLY A 35 14.19 -13.33 6.93
CA GLY A 35 13.69 -11.99 7.24
C GLY A 35 13.18 -11.19 6.02
N PHE A 36 13.01 -11.83 4.86
CA PHE A 36 12.56 -11.16 3.63
C PHE A 36 11.64 -12.03 2.77
N TRP A 37 10.98 -11.40 1.81
CA TRP A 37 10.10 -12.07 0.82
C TRP A 37 10.94 -12.76 -0.25
N ILE A 38 10.56 -13.99 -0.61
CA ILE A 38 11.17 -14.77 -1.68
C ILE A 38 10.16 -15.04 -2.80
N ALA A 39 10.61 -14.90 -4.05
CA ALA A 39 9.94 -15.35 -5.26
C ALA A 39 10.68 -16.57 -5.83
N GLU A 40 10.05 -17.32 -6.73
CA GLU A 40 10.71 -18.39 -7.51
C GLU A 40 11.59 -19.30 -6.64
N GLU A 41 10.95 -19.97 -5.67
CA GLU A 41 11.49 -20.93 -4.70
C GLU A 41 12.59 -20.46 -3.72
N SER A 42 13.44 -19.49 -4.06
CA SER A 42 14.54 -19.02 -3.19
C SER A 42 15.14 -17.66 -3.56
N ILE A 43 14.60 -16.95 -4.56
CA ILE A 43 15.17 -15.68 -5.00
C ILE A 43 14.59 -14.55 -4.14
N PRO A 44 15.42 -13.69 -3.51
CA PRO A 44 14.90 -12.51 -2.83
C PRO A 44 14.00 -11.71 -3.78
N LEU A 45 12.79 -11.35 -3.34
CA LEU A 45 11.80 -10.67 -4.19
C LEU A 45 12.39 -9.40 -4.85
N ILE A 46 13.27 -8.70 -4.13
CA ILE A 46 13.94 -7.49 -4.62
C ILE A 46 14.93 -7.74 -5.78
N GLU A 47 15.47 -8.96 -5.88
CA GLU A 47 16.41 -9.38 -6.91
C GLU A 47 15.73 -10.15 -8.05
N SER A 48 14.51 -10.62 -7.83
CA SER A 48 13.74 -11.35 -8.84
C SER A 48 13.38 -10.46 -10.04
N ASN A 49 13.15 -11.07 -11.19
CA ASN A 49 12.62 -10.39 -12.37
C ASN A 49 11.13 -10.02 -12.22
N ASN A 50 10.59 -10.09 -11.00
CA ASN A 50 9.22 -9.71 -10.72
C ASN A 50 9.01 -8.23 -11.08
N ILE A 51 7.95 -7.98 -11.84
CA ILE A 51 7.52 -6.62 -12.22
C ILE A 51 7.16 -5.77 -10.99
N TYR A 52 6.88 -6.42 -9.87
CA TYR A 52 6.57 -5.79 -8.60
C TYR A 52 7.85 -5.39 -7.85
N LYS A 53 8.31 -4.18 -8.13
CA LYS A 53 9.27 -3.50 -7.27
C LYS A 53 8.53 -2.94 -6.05
N PRO A 54 9.16 -2.88 -4.85
CA PRO A 54 8.56 -2.24 -3.69
C PRO A 54 8.04 -0.86 -4.08
N GLN A 55 6.72 -0.70 -4.05
CA GLN A 55 6.12 0.61 -4.32
C GLN A 55 6.32 1.46 -3.07
N SER A 56 6.78 2.69 -3.30
CA SER A 56 7.36 3.54 -2.28
C SER A 56 6.50 3.72 -1.04
N LYS A 57 7.21 3.81 0.10
CA LYS A 57 7.00 4.61 1.32
C LYS A 57 5.53 4.83 1.73
N LYS A 58 5.19 4.47 2.98
CA LYS A 58 3.99 5.01 3.65
C LYS A 58 4.01 6.52 3.43
N CYS A 59 3.09 7.04 2.61
CA CYS A 59 2.90 8.47 2.54
C CYS A 59 2.52 8.88 3.96
N ASP A 60 3.35 9.68 4.62
CA ASP A 60 3.13 10.13 5.99
C ASP A 60 2.13 11.30 5.93
N VAL A 61 0.96 11.01 5.33
CA VAL A 61 -0.15 11.95 5.12
C VAL A 61 -0.72 12.39 6.46
N GLU A 62 -0.65 11.52 7.47
CA GLU A 62 -1.16 11.77 8.82
C GLU A 62 -0.34 12.84 9.57
N THR A 63 0.97 12.94 9.31
CA THR A 63 1.84 13.96 9.92
C THR A 63 1.92 15.25 9.10
N GLY A 64 1.45 15.22 7.85
CA GLY A 64 1.47 16.37 6.95
C GLY A 64 2.86 16.76 6.45
N GLU A 65 3.89 15.92 6.67
CA GLU A 65 5.24 16.18 6.16
C GLU A 65 5.27 16.20 4.62
N ASP A 66 4.51 15.33 3.97
CA ASP A 66 4.44 15.24 2.50
C ASP A 66 3.79 16.49 1.83
N ARG A 67 3.19 17.40 2.61
CA ARG A 67 2.61 18.68 2.13
C ARG A 67 3.46 19.90 2.46
N LYS A 68 4.64 19.71 3.04
CA LYS A 68 5.50 20.80 3.47
C LYS A 68 6.36 21.26 2.29
N GLY A 69 6.00 22.40 1.68
CA GLY A 69 6.73 22.99 0.55
C GLY A 69 5.98 22.98 -0.79
N GLU A 70 4.69 22.63 -0.80
CA GLU A 70 3.76 23.15 -1.81
C GLU A 70 3.36 24.61 -1.50
#